data_AF-A0AAV2YEP1-F1
#
_entry.id   AF-A0AAV2YEP1-F1
#
_cell.length_a   1.000
_cell.length_b   1.000
_cell.length_c   1.000
_cell.angle_alpha   90.00
_cell.angle_beta   90.00
_cell.angle_gamma   90.00
#
_symmetry.space_group_name_H-M   'P 1'
#
loop_
_entity.id
_entity.type
_entity.pdbx_description
1 polymer ?
#
loop_
_entity_poly.entity_id
_entity_poly.type
_entity_poly.pdbx_seq_one_letter_code
_entity_poly.pdbx_strand_id
1 'polypeptide(L)'
;MAANALRSGENYTPDVSLRLCVRNMQKVREQVVAGTNYDCQIDGCVVQQPTANGFCGDESTQCGSYRVVIFSQEGADTQRVVSITQ
;
A
#
# COMPACT_ATOMS: atom_id res chain seq x y z
N MET A 1 -4.28 10.72 4.46
CA MET A 1 -3.06 10.34 3.71
C MET A 1 -3.26 8.94 3.14
N ALA A 2 -3.14 8.77 1.81
CA ALA A 2 -3.48 7.53 1.10
C ALA A 2 -2.71 6.28 1.61
N ALA A 3 -1.51 6.47 2.17
CA ALA A 3 -0.69 5.42 2.77
C ALA A 3 -1.40 4.57 3.86
N ASN A 4 -2.42 5.12 4.52
CA ASN A 4 -3.17 4.41 5.56
C ASN A 4 -3.87 3.15 5.02
N ALA A 5 -4.18 3.10 3.72
CA ALA A 5 -4.75 1.93 3.07
C ALA A 5 -3.89 0.67 3.30
N LEU A 6 -2.56 0.82 3.37
CA LEU A 6 -1.61 -0.30 3.49
C LEU A 6 -1.66 -1.01 4.84
N ARG A 7 -2.29 -0.40 5.86
CA ARG A 7 -2.34 -0.92 7.23
C ARG A 7 -3.38 -2.02 7.44
N SER A 8 -4.41 -2.08 6.60
CA SER A 8 -5.48 -3.07 6.71
C SER A 8 -5.50 -3.97 5.48
N GLY A 9 -5.49 -5.28 5.70
CA GLY A 9 -5.60 -6.29 4.64
C GLY A 9 -6.89 -6.16 3.82
N GLU A 10 -7.96 -5.65 4.42
CA GLU A 10 -9.27 -5.43 3.79
C GLU A 10 -9.23 -4.40 2.65
N ASN A 11 -8.23 -3.51 2.66
CA ASN A 11 -8.07 -2.48 1.62
C ASN A 11 -7.34 -3.00 0.38
N TYR A 12 -6.80 -4.22 0.39
CA TYR A 12 -6.10 -4.78 -0.76
C TYR A 12 -7.11 -5.42 -1.71
N THR A 13 -6.99 -5.13 -3.00
CA THR A 13 -7.78 -5.87 -4.01
C THR A 13 -7.38 -7.34 -4.01
N PRO A 14 -8.26 -8.26 -4.43
CA PRO A 14 -7.99 -9.71 -4.44
C PRO A 14 -6.72 -10.10 -5.20
N ASP A 15 -6.35 -9.30 -6.21
CA ASP A 15 -5.18 -9.54 -7.05
C ASP A 15 -3.86 -9.10 -6.41
N VAL A 16 -3.90 -8.31 -5.33
CA VAL A 16 -2.71 -7.86 -4.60
C VAL A 16 -2.52 -8.74 -3.38
N SER A 17 -1.66 -9.77 -3.53
CA SER A 17 -1.26 -10.67 -2.43
C SER A 17 -0.04 -10.17 -1.68
N LEU A 18 0.79 -9.32 -2.28
CA LEU A 18 1.98 -8.77 -1.63
C LEU A 18 1.58 -7.87 -0.47
N ARG A 19 2.30 -8.00 0.66
CA ARG A 19 2.14 -7.15 1.83
C ARG A 19 3.47 -6.50 2.13
N LEU A 20 3.46 -5.19 2.29
CA LEU A 20 4.67 -4.41 2.53
C LEU A 20 4.64 -3.80 3.91
N CYS A 21 5.74 -3.98 4.64
CA CYS A 21 6.07 -3.14 5.76
C CYS A 21 6.66 -1.83 5.25
N VAL A 22 5.87 -0.75 5.30
CA VAL A 22 6.32 0.59 4.89
C VAL A 22 7.31 1.12 5.92
N ARG A 23 8.53 1.46 5.48
CA ARG A 23 9.57 2.08 6.31
C ARG A 23 9.67 3.57 6.04
N ASN A 24 9.63 3.96 4.77
CA ASN A 24 9.69 5.36 4.38
C ASN A 24 8.81 5.62 3.15
N MET A 25 8.29 6.84 3.04
CA MET A 25 7.58 7.31 1.85
C MET A 25 8.48 8.30 1.11
N GLN A 26 8.91 7.91 -0.10
CA GLN A 26 9.86 8.69 -0.88
C GLN A 26 9.16 9.76 -1.72
N LYS A 27 8.13 9.35 -2.46
CA LYS A 27 7.40 10.24 -3.37
C LYS A 27 5.95 9.83 -3.43
N VAL A 28 5.10 10.82 -3.66
CA VAL A 28 3.68 10.62 -3.97
C VAL A 28 3.38 11.42 -5.22
N ARG A 29 2.73 10.78 -6.18
CA ARG A 29 2.12 11.46 -7.33
C ARG A 29 0.63 11.21 -7.31
N GLU A 30 -0.12 12.26 -7.58
CA GLU A 30 -1.57 12.21 -7.58
C GLU A 30 -2.07 12.31 -9.01
N GLN A 31 -3.07 11.49 -9.33
CA GLN A 31 -3.77 11.53 -10.60
C GLN A 31 -5.27 11.51 -10.34
N VAL A 32 -5.93 12.61 -10.69
CA VAL A 32 -7.38 12.76 -10.56
C VAL A 32 -8.07 12.04 -11.72
N VAL A 33 -9.05 11.19 -11.39
CA VAL A 33 -9.91 10.40 -12.28
C VAL A 33 -11.36 10.50 -11.76
N ALA A 34 -12.19 9.46 -11.89
CA ALA A 34 -13.45 9.35 -11.14
C ALA A 34 -13.22 9.02 -9.63
N GLY A 35 -12.28 9.73 -9.02
CA GLY A 35 -11.57 9.44 -7.77
C GLY A 35 -10.14 9.96 -7.87
N THR A 36 -9.23 9.48 -7.03
CA THR A 36 -7.81 9.85 -7.04
C THR A 36 -6.96 8.60 -6.97
N ASN A 37 -6.07 8.43 -7.94
CA ASN A 37 -4.97 7.47 -7.87
C ASN A 37 -3.77 8.14 -7.22
N TYR A 38 -3.25 7.54 -6.16
CA TYR A 38 -1.99 7.89 -5.52
C TYR A 38 -0.94 6.87 -5.91
N ASP A 39 0.04 7.31 -6.70
CA ASP A 39 1.22 6.55 -7.06
C ASP A 39 2.33 6.89 -6.06
N CYS A 40 2.52 5.99 -5.12
CA CYS A 40 3.43 6.12 -4.00
C CYS A 40 4.70 5.33 -4.28
N GLN A 41 5.84 6.01 -4.26
CA GLN A 41 7.14 5.36 -4.14
C GLN A 41 7.47 5.24 -2.65
N ILE A 42 7.58 4.01 -2.15
CA ILE A 42 7.85 3.71 -0.74
C ILE A 42 9.07 2.82 -0.63
N ASP A 43 9.84 2.99 0.44
CA ASP A 43 10.79 1.97 0.85
C ASP A 43 10.13 1.08 1.87
N GLY A 44 10.21 -0.23 1.64
CA GLY A 44 9.58 -1.21 2.49
C GLY A 44 10.18 -2.59 2.32
N CYS A 45 9.65 -3.53 3.07
CA CYS A 45 10.07 -4.93 3.04
C CYS A 45 8.84 -5.81 2.89
N VAL A 46 8.96 -6.90 2.14
CA VAL A 46 7.88 -7.89 1.97
C VAL A 46 7.63 -8.60 3.30
N VAL A 47 6.38 -8.64 3.71
CA VAL A 47 5.92 -9.39 4.88
C VAL A 47 5.46 -10.77 4.40
N GLN A 48 6.19 -11.82 4.75
CA GLN A 48 5.84 -13.18 4.34
C GLN A 48 4.61 -13.71 5.08
N GLN A 49 4.44 -13.33 6.35
CA GLN A 49 3.34 -13.74 7.20
C GLN A 49 2.63 -12.49 7.76
N PRO A 50 1.72 -11.88 6.99
CA PRO A 50 1.00 -10.71 7.45
C PRO A 50 0.11 -11.06 8.64
N THR A 51 0.33 -10.39 9.78
CA THR A 51 -0.55 -10.52 10.93
C THR A 51 -1.81 -9.67 10.73
N ALA A 52 -2.94 -10.13 11.29
CA ALA A 52 -4.23 -9.43 11.17
C ALA A 52 -4.20 -7.99 11.72
N ASN A 53 -3.24 -7.67 12.59
CA ASN A 53 -3.16 -6.37 13.28
C ASN A 53 -2.35 -5.31 12.50
N GLY A 54 -1.87 -5.63 11.28
CA GLY A 54 -1.13 -4.68 10.45
C GLY A 54 0.21 -4.25 11.03
N PHE A 55 0.76 -5.01 11.98
CA PHE A 55 2.05 -4.73 12.58
C PHE A 55 3.16 -5.38 11.76
N CYS A 56 4.21 -4.62 11.46
CA CYS A 56 5.41 -5.20 10.87
C CYS A 56 6.15 -5.99 11.94
N GLY A 57 6.09 -7.32 11.88
CA GLY A 57 6.99 -8.17 12.63
C GLY A 57 8.40 -8.16 12.03
N ASP A 58 9.35 -8.76 12.75
CA ASP A 58 10.73 -8.97 12.29
C ASP A 58 10.83 -9.89 11.06
N GLU A 59 9.73 -10.53 10.66
CA GLU A 59 9.60 -11.45 9.51
C GLU A 59 9.54 -10.73 8.15
N SER A 60 9.99 -9.48 8.12
CA SER A 60 10.03 -8.68 6.90
C SER A 60 11.31 -9.01 6.12
N THR A 61 11.16 -9.57 4.92
CA THR A 61 12.28 -9.96 4.04
C THR A 61 12.23 -9.13 2.75
N GLN A 62 13.29 -9.17 1.93
CA GLN A 62 13.31 -8.50 0.62
C GLN A 62 12.99 -6.99 0.69
N CYS A 63 13.83 -6.25 1.41
CA CYS A 63 13.70 -4.81 1.52
C CYS A 63 14.15 -4.10 0.25
N GLY A 64 13.41 -3.07 -0.16
CA GLY A 64 13.69 -2.28 -1.35
C GLY A 64 12.70 -1.15 -1.54
N SER A 65 12.85 -0.43 -2.65
CA SER A 65 11.85 0.54 -3.08
C SER A 65 10.75 -0.18 -3.84
N TYR A 66 9.50 0.15 -3.52
CA TYR A 66 8.31 -0.35 -4.16
C TYR A 66 7.45 0.81 -4.65
N ARG A 67 6.83 0.62 -5.80
CA ARG A 67 5.76 1.46 -6.32
C ARG A 67 4.42 0.86 -5.94
N VAL A 68 3.62 1.63 -5.22
CA VAL A 68 2.30 1.26 -4.71
C VAL A 68 1.26 2.20 -5.30
N VAL A 69 0.24 1.65 -5.93
CA VAL A 69 -0.90 2.43 -6.43
C VAL A 69 -2.07 2.26 -5.48
N ILE A 70 -2.56 3.38 -4.95
CA ILE A 70 -3.71 3.44 -4.04
C ILE A 70 -4.81 4.24 -4.72
N PHE A 71 -5.98 3.65 -4.88
CA PHE A 71 -7.17 4.36 -5.34
C PHE A 71 -7.97 4.84 -4.14
N SER A 72 -8.35 6.12 -4.17
CA SER A 72 -9.25 6.73 -3.18
C SER A 72 -10.43 7.36 -3.91
N GLN A 73 -11.64 7.26 -3.36
CA GLN A 73 -12.79 7.98 -3.89
C GLN A 73 -13.47 8.75 -2.76
N GLU A 74 -13.43 10.09 -2.85
CA GLU A 74 -14.15 10.95 -1.92
C GLU A 74 -15.66 10.80 -2.16
N GLY A 75 -16.41 10.55 -1.07
CA GLY A 75 -17.84 10.24 -1.10
C GLY A 75 -18.20 8.77 -0.83
N ALA A 76 -17.23 7.84 -0.94
CA ALA A 76 -17.42 6.42 -0.65
C ALA A 76 -16.51 5.90 0.48
N ASP A 77 -15.72 6.76 1.13
CA ASP A 77 -14.69 6.43 2.13
C ASP A 77 -13.82 5.22 1.75
N THR A 78 -13.63 5.04 0.44
CA THR A 78 -13.02 3.84 -0.12
C THR A 78 -11.56 4.13 -0.44
N GLN A 79 -10.66 3.47 0.28
CA GLN A 79 -9.24 3.42 -0.05
C GLN A 79 -8.86 1.99 -0.42
N ARG A 80 -8.26 1.79 -1.58
CA ARG A 80 -7.89 0.46 -2.08
C ARG A 80 -6.46 0.43 -2.59
N VAL A 81 -5.69 -0.55 -2.14
CA VAL A 81 -4.39 -0.88 -2.71
C VAL A 81 -4.65 -1.68 -3.98
N VAL A 82 -4.34 -1.07 -5.12
CA VAL A 82 -4.69 -1.61 -6.45
C VAL A 82 -3.52 -2.37 -7.06
N SER A 83 -2.29 -1.95 -6.75
CA SER A 83 -1.08 -2.59 -7.27
C SER A 83 0.12 -2.32 -6.37
N ILE A 84 1.02 -3.30 -6.33
CA ILE A 84 2.34 -3.19 -5.71
C ILE A 84 3.36 -3.81 -6.66
N THR A 85 4.39 -3.05 -6.99
CA THR A 85 5.49 -3.44 -7.88
C THR A 85 6.82 -2.97 -7.31
N GLN A 86 7.92 -3.68 -7.58
CA GLN A 86 9.27 -3.29 -7.17
C GLN A 86 9.95 -2.52 -8.31
#